data_AF-A0AAX2IJF5-F1
#
_entry.id   AF-A0AAX2IJF5-F1
#
_cell.length_a   1.000
_cell.length_b   1.000
_cell.length_c   1.000
_cell.angle_alpha   90.00
_cell.angle_beta   90.00
_cell.angle_gamma   90.00
#
_symmetry.space_group_name_H-M   'P 1'
#
loop_
_entity.id
_entity.type
_entity.pdbx_description
1 polymer ?
#
loop_
_entity_poly.entity_id
_entity_poly.type
_entity_poly.pdbx_seq_one_letter_code
_entity_poly.pdbx_strand_id
1 'polypeptide(L)' 'MHLTIEIENKEDYPFIKELLERLKGVKIVQNEYETIEGLPAHVFEEVEKYGESLKEEDLISKKDFFNLIDEEICKLNSQK' A
#
# COMPACT_ATOMS: atom_id res chain seq x y z
N MET A 1 11.55 16.59 14.90
CA MET A 1 10.54 15.87 15.69
C MET A 1 9.25 15.93 14.90
N HIS A 2 8.64 14.79 14.61
CA HIS A 2 7.37 14.72 13.90
C HIS A 2 6.26 14.44 14.91
N LEU A 3 5.17 15.20 14.83
CA LEU A 3 3.99 15.07 15.69
C LEU A 3 2.79 14.77 14.79
N THR A 4 2.09 13.68 15.08
CA THR A 4 0.82 13.33 14.43
C THR A 4 -0.33 13.80 15.32
N ILE A 5 -1.31 14.46 14.72
CA ILE A 5 -2.52 14.92 15.38
C ILE A 5 -3.69 14.15 14.77
N GLU A 6 -4.42 13.40 15.59
CA GLU A 6 -5.64 12.71 15.19
C GLU A 6 -6.86 13.60 15.51
N ILE A 7 -7.78 13.70 14.57
CA ILE A 7 -9.02 14.47 14.70
C ILE A 7 -10.17 13.46 14.66
N GLU A 8 -10.78 13.21 15.82
CA GLU A 8 -11.84 12.19 15.97
C GLU A 8 -13.12 12.56 15.23
N ASN A 9 -13.45 13.85 15.16
CA ASN A 9 -14.66 14.35 14.50
C ASN A 9 -14.32 15.03 13.16
N LYS A 10 -14.79 14.45 12.07
CA LYS A 10 -14.55 14.96 10.71
C LYS A 10 -15.10 16.36 10.48
N GLU A 11 -16.15 16.76 11.20
CA GLU A 11 -16.75 18.09 11.09
C GLU A 11 -15.84 19.21 11.60
N ASP A 12 -14.94 18.88 12.55
CA ASP A 12 -14.00 19.83 13.13
C ASP A 12 -12.73 20.01 12.28
N TYR A 13 -12.52 19.13 11.30
CA TYR A 13 -11.34 19.15 10.44
C TYR A 13 -11.10 20.51 9.74
N PRO A 14 -12.10 21.17 9.13
CA PRO A 14 -11.88 22.46 8.46
C PRO A 14 -11.38 23.54 9.42
N PHE A 15 -11.95 23.60 10.63
CA PHE A 15 -11.57 24.58 11.66
C PHE A 15 -10.14 24.32 12.18
N ILE A 16 -9.83 23.08 12.52
CA ILE A 16 -8.51 22.69 13.04
C ILE A 16 -7.43 22.90 11.97
N LYS A 17 -7.75 22.58 10.71
CA LYS A 17 -6.86 22.82 9.56
C LYS A 17 -6.48 24.30 9.47
N GLU A 18 -7.47 25.19 9.48
CA GLU A 18 -7.24 26.64 9.38
C GLU A 18 -6.40 27.17 10.54
N LEU A 19 -6.62 26.66 11.76
CA LEU A 19 -5.83 27.02 12.93
C LEU A 19 -4.35 26.65 12.76
N LEU A 20 -4.08 25.44 12.27
CA LEU A 20 -2.72 24.92 12.07
C LEU A 20 -1.99 25.64 10.93
N GLU A 21 -2.68 25.99 9.85
CA GLU A 21 -2.10 26.73 8.71
C GLU A 21 -1.62 28.14 9.09
N ARG A 22 -2.20 28.75 10.13
CA ARG A 22 -1.79 30.07 10.63
C ARG A 22 -0.50 30.05 11.46
N LEU A 23 -0.05 28.87 11.91
CA LEU A 23 1.16 28.74 12.71
C LEU A 23 2.42 28.73 11.81
N LYS A 24 3.37 29.64 12.08
CA LYS A 24 4.65 29.65 11.38
C LYS A 24 5.42 28.36 11.64
N GLY A 25 5.84 27.70 10.57
CA GLY A 25 6.66 26.47 10.63
C GLY A 25 5.84 25.18 10.69
N VAL A 26 4.51 25.25 10.60
CA VAL A 26 3.65 24.08 10.46
C VAL A 26 3.36 23.83 8.98
N LYS A 27 3.53 22.59 8.54
CA LYS A 27 3.14 22.12 7.20
C LYS A 27 2.21 20.94 7.38
N ILE A 28 1.01 21.04 6.81
CA ILE A 28 0.10 19.90 6.72
C ILE A 28 0.68 18.96 5.67
N VAL A 29 0.99 17.74 6.10
CA VAL A 29 1.38 16.65 5.20
C VAL A 29 0.10 15.85 4.95
N GLN A 30 -0.39 15.86 3.71
CA GLN A 30 -1.47 14.95 3.31
C GLN A 30 -0.93 13.53 3.37
N ASN A 31 -1.41 12.75 4.33
CA ASN A 31 -1.21 11.32 4.38
C ASN A 31 -2.46 10.65 3.83
N GLU A 32 -2.71 10.89 2.55
CA GLU A 32 -3.72 10.15 1.78
C GLU A 32 -2.95 9.20 0.88
N TYR A 33 -2.46 8.10 1.45
CA TYR A 33 -2.36 6.92 0.62
C TYR A 33 -3.77 6.36 0.57
N GLU A 34 -4.54 6.77 -0.44
CA GLU A 34 -5.71 6.00 -0.82
C GLU A 34 -5.23 4.56 -1.03
N THR A 35 -5.84 3.60 -0.35
CA THR A 35 -5.45 2.21 -0.50
C THR A 35 -6.45 1.50 -1.39
N ILE A 36 -5.96 0.84 -2.43
CA ILE A 36 -6.72 -0.05 -3.30
C ILE A 36 -6.24 -1.47 -2.98
N GLU A 37 -7.18 -2.36 -2.61
CA GLU A 37 -6.88 -3.74 -2.19
C GLU A 37 -5.80 -3.87 -1.09
N GLY A 38 -5.73 -2.90 -0.17
CA GLY A 38 -4.75 -2.90 0.92
C GLY A 38 -3.35 -2.42 0.53
N LEU A 39 -3.14 -2.01 -0.72
CA LEU A 39 -1.91 -1.36 -1.20
C LEU A 39 -2.15 0.14 -1.44
N PRO A 40 -1.15 1.01 -1.25
CA PRO A 40 -1.27 2.40 -1.71
C PRO A 40 -1.65 2.47 -3.20
N ALA A 41 -2.53 3.38 -3.59
CA ALA A 41 -3.12 3.44 -4.93
C ALA A 41 -2.06 3.50 -6.02
N HIS A 42 -1.03 4.33 -5.87
CA HIS A 42 0.09 4.41 -6.81
C HIS A 42 0.87 3.09 -6.95
N VAL A 43 0.92 2.26 -5.90
CA VAL A 43 1.54 0.92 -5.96
C VAL A 43 0.62 -0.03 -6.72
N PHE A 44 -0.68 0.00 -6.42
CA PHE A 44 -1.67 -0.82 -7.11
C PHE A 44 -1.71 -0.53 -8.62
N GLU A 45 -1.76 0.76 -9.00
CA GLU A 45 -1.76 1.20 -10.39
C GLU A 45 -0.51 0.73 -11.16
N GLU A 46 0.67 0.81 -10.56
CA GLU A 46 1.91 0.32 -11.19
C GLU A 46 1.93 -1.21 -11.31
N VAL A 47 1.33 -1.93 -10.35
CA VAL A 47 1.17 -3.40 -10.44
C VAL A 47 0.21 -3.77 -11.57
N GLU A 48 -0.93 -3.10 -11.70
CA GLU A 48 -1.87 -3.34 -12.80
C GLU A 48 -1.21 -3.07 -14.16
N LYS A 49 -0.54 -1.91 -14.29
CA LYS A 49 0.19 -1.54 -15.51
C LYS A 49 1.29 -2.54 -15.86
N TYR A 50 2.00 -3.07 -14.87
CA TYR A 50 2.96 -4.15 -15.08
C TYR A 50 2.25 -5.41 -15.58
N GLY A 51 1.13 -5.79 -14.96
CA GLY A 51 0.30 -6.92 -15.37
C GLY A 51 -0.17 -6.85 -16.82
N GLU A 52 -0.54 -5.66 -17.30
CA GLU A 52 -0.91 -5.41 -18.71
C GLU A 52 0.26 -5.62 -19.69
N SER A 53 1.51 -5.45 -19.23
CA SER A 53 2.70 -5.61 -20.05
C SER A 53 3.20 -7.04 -20.17
N LEU A 54 2.64 -7.97 -19.37
CA LEU A 54 3.04 -9.37 -19.35
C LEU A 54 2.60 -10.08 -20.63
N LYS A 55 3.51 -10.88 -21.19
CA LYS A 55 3.21 -11.78 -22.29
C LYS A 55 2.92 -13.18 -21.78
N GLU A 56 2.36 -14.02 -22.64
CA GLU A 56 2.09 -15.43 -22.31
C GLU A 56 3.37 -16.19 -21.88
N GLU A 57 4.53 -15.83 -22.44
CA GLU A 57 5.84 -16.39 -22.06
C GLU A 57 6.30 -16.01 -20.64
N ASP A 58 5.76 -14.92 -20.08
CA ASP A 58 6.06 -14.47 -18.72
C ASP A 58 5.15 -15.13 -17.67
N LEU A 59 4.07 -15.79 -18.11
CA LEU A 59 3.08 -16.43 -17.24
C LEU A 59 3.47 -17.88 -16.94
N ILE A 60 3.25 -18.30 -15.70
CA ILE A 60 3.35 -19.72 -15.32
C ILE A 60 1.98 -20.39 -15.39
N SER A 61 1.95 -21.68 -15.68
CA SER A 61 0.70 -22.43 -15.63
C SER A 61 0.22 -22.56 -14.19
N LYS A 62 -1.09 -22.74 -14.00
CA LYS A 62 -1.67 -23.04 -12.68
C LYS A 62 -0.98 -24.23 -12.02
N LYS A 63 -0.64 -25.26 -12.79
CA LYS A 63 0.03 -26.46 -12.29
C LYS A 63 1.43 -26.12 -11.74
N ASP A 64 2.19 -25.31 -12.47
CA ASP A 64 3.55 -24.94 -12.06
C ASP A 64 3.53 -24.02 -10.84
N PHE A 65 2.52 -23.14 -10.74
CA PHE A 65 2.30 -22.34 -9.54
C PHE A 65 2.08 -23.21 -8.29
N PHE A 66 1.23 -24.23 -8.36
CA PHE A 66 1.02 -25.14 -7.22
C PHE A 66 2.24 -25.99 -6.90
N ASN A 67 3.00 -26.42 -7.92
CA ASN A 67 4.26 -27.12 -7.70
C ASN A 67 5.27 -26.24 -6.93
N LEU A 68 5.38 -24.95 -7.29
CA LEU A 68 6.25 -24.00 -6.57
C LEU A 68 5.82 -23.82 -5.11
N ILE A 69 4.51 -23.72 -4.86
CA ILE A 69 3.97 -23.64 -3.50
C ILE A 69 4.33 -24.90 -2.71
N ASP A 70 4.09 -26.08 -3.28
CA ASP A 70 4.37 -27.36 -2.63
C ASP A 70 5.87 -27.50 -2.32
N GLU A 71 6.74 -27.10 -3.25
CA GLU A 71 8.20 -27.08 -3.04
C GLU A 71 8.60 -26.15 -1.89
N GLU A 72 8.06 -24.93 -1.83
CA GLU A 72 8.39 -23.99 -0.75
C GLU A 72 7.84 -24.44 0.61
N ILE A 73 6.64 -25.02 0.65
CA ILE A 73 6.09 -25.63 1.86
C ILE A 73 7.00 -26.77 2.32
N CYS A 74 7.45 -27.64 1.39
CA CYS A 74 8.40 -28.70 1.70
C CYS A 74 9.72 -28.15 2.24
N LYS A 75 10.28 -27.10 1.63
CA LYS A 75 11.53 -26.47 2.10
C LYS A 75 11.38 -25.94 3.52
N LEU A 76 10.33 -25.17 3.79
CA LEU A 76 10.05 -24.62 5.12
C LEU A 76 9.91 -25.72 6.19
N ASN A 77 9.19 -26.80 5.87
CA ASN A 77 9.01 -27.93 6.79
C ASN A 77 10.24 -28.84 6.92
N SER A 78 11.16 -28.78 5.95
CA SER A 78 12.42 -29.55 5.95
C SER A 78 13.56 -28.87 6.70
N GLN A 79 13.39 -27.62 7.14
CA GLN A 79 14.33 -26.93 8.02
C GLN A 79 14.27 -27.59 9.41
N LYS A 80 15.05 -28.67 9.57
CA LYS A 80 15.40 -29.27 10.85
C LYS A 80 16.78 -28.80 11.31
#